data_AF-A0A2P5F8U8-F1
#
_entry.id   AF-A0A2P5F8U8-F1
#
_cell.length_a   1.000
_cell.length_b   1.000
_cell.length_c   1.000
_cell.angle_alpha   90.00
_cell.angle_beta   90.00
_cell.angle_gamma   90.00
#
_symmetry.space_group_name_H-M   'P 1'
#
loop_
_entity.id
_entity.type
_entity.pdbx_description
1 polymer ?
#
loop_
_entity_poly.entity_id
_entity_poly.type
_entity_poly.pdbx_seq_one_letter_code
_entity_poly.pdbx_strand_id
1 'polypeptide(L)'
;MPAVEPPFIAPLSNLERILQSITLFVHAQYLSKGWRPCDVEARPFFVLGDMWVNFKEWSTYGVGVPLILNVYDSVVQYYIPYLSSIQIYGDSTELSIKPRY
;
A
#
# COMPACT_ATOMS: atom_id res chain seq x y z
N MET A 1 18.89 -11.48 33.76
CA MET A 1 18.50 -10.51 32.72
C MET A 1 16.99 -10.38 32.79
N PRO A 2 16.40 -9.18 32.85
CA PRO A 2 14.95 -9.07 32.76
C PRO A 2 14.55 -9.38 31.30
N ALA A 3 13.52 -10.18 31.12
CA ALA A 3 12.94 -10.43 29.81
C ALA A 3 12.37 -9.09 29.29
N VAL A 4 12.81 -8.68 28.10
CA VAL A 4 12.17 -7.59 27.38
C VAL A 4 10.80 -8.11 26.99
N GLU A 5 9.76 -7.69 27.71
CA GLU A 5 8.40 -7.99 27.32
C GLU A 5 8.17 -7.41 25.91
N PRO A 6 7.62 -8.20 24.96
CA PRO A 6 7.38 -7.70 23.63
C PRO A 6 6.49 -6.45 23.74
N PRO A 7 6.74 -5.41 22.92
CA PRO A 7 5.95 -4.20 22.97
C PRO A 7 4.47 -4.58 22.88
N PHE A 8 3.67 -4.05 23.80
CA PHE A 8 2.22 -4.21 23.78
C PHE A 8 1.71 -3.56 22.49
N ILE A 9 1.66 -4.34 21.40
CA ILE A 9 1.05 -3.93 20.15
C ILE A 9 -0.43 -3.85 20.49
N ALA A 10 -0.96 -2.63 20.60
CA ALA A 10 -2.39 -2.43 20.75
C ALA A 10 -3.10 -3.28 19.68
N PRO A 11 -4.08 -4.12 20.06
CA PRO A 11 -4.70 -5.03 19.12
C PRO A 11 -5.30 -4.21 17.98
N LEU A 12 -4.81 -4.44 16.75
CA LEU A 12 -5.28 -3.77 15.54
C LEU A 12 -6.81 -3.82 15.48
N SER A 13 -7.43 -2.66 15.29
CA SER A 13 -8.86 -2.55 15.07
C SER A 13 -9.28 -3.29 13.81
N ASN A 14 -10.55 -3.67 13.72
CA ASN A 14 -11.10 -4.29 12.51
C ASN A 14 -10.94 -3.39 11.28
N LEU A 15 -11.02 -2.06 11.45
CA LEU A 15 -10.80 -1.12 10.36
C LEU A 15 -9.35 -1.19 9.84
N GLU A 16 -8.37 -1.16 10.74
CA GLU A 16 -6.95 -1.25 10.35
C GLU A 16 -6.65 -2.59 9.66
N ARG A 17 -7.23 -3.69 10.13
CA ARG A 17 -7.10 -5.01 9.49
C ARG A 17 -7.65 -5.01 8.07
N ILE A 18 -8.82 -4.39 7.86
CA ILE A 18 -9.39 -4.21 6.52
C ILE A 18 -8.43 -3.40 5.65
N LEU A 19 -8.01 -2.23 6.11
CA LEU A 19 -7.12 -1.34 5.36
C LEU A 19 -5.80 -2.04 5.01
N GLN A 20 -5.17 -2.73 5.95
CA GLN A 20 -3.93 -3.49 5.69
C GLN A 20 -4.13 -4.62 4.68
N SER A 21 -5.28 -5.30 4.71
CA SER A 21 -5.55 -6.41 3.79
C SER A 21 -5.76 -5.96 2.34
N ILE A 22 -6.26 -4.74 2.14
CA ILE A 22 -6.57 -4.21 0.80
C ILE A 22 -5.57 -3.16 0.30
N THR A 23 -4.61 -2.75 1.14
CA THR A 23 -3.55 -1.81 0.75
C THR A 23 -2.47 -2.55 -0.02
N LEU A 24 -2.18 -2.06 -1.22
CA LEU A 24 -1.10 -2.57 -2.07
C LEU A 24 0.01 -1.54 -2.18
N PHE A 25 1.24 -2.05 -2.13
CA PHE A 25 2.44 -1.27 -2.39
C PHE A 25 2.96 -1.63 -3.78
N VAL A 26 3.18 -0.62 -4.61
CA VAL A 26 3.79 -0.78 -5.93
C VAL A 26 5.18 -0.15 -5.93
N HIS A 27 6.12 -0.81 -6.58
CA HIS A 27 7.47 -0.27 -6.72
C HIS A 27 7.46 0.87 -7.74
N ALA A 28 7.92 2.05 -7.32
CA ALA A 28 8.12 3.18 -8.21
C ALA A 28 9.35 2.94 -9.09
N GLN A 29 9.16 3.04 -10.40
CA GLN A 29 10.23 3.01 -11.39
C GLN A 29 10.63 4.44 -11.75
N TYR A 30 11.90 4.62 -12.11
CA TYR A 30 12.45 5.91 -12.49
C TYR A 30 13.10 5.80 -13.86
N LEU A 31 12.77 6.72 -14.76
CA LEU A 31 13.43 6.77 -16.06
C LEU A 31 14.86 7.22 -15.85
N SER A 32 15.83 6.38 -16.22
CA SER A 32 17.25 6.74 -16.20
C SER A 32 17.46 7.96 -17.10
N LYS A 33 18.05 9.03 -16.57
CA LYS A 33 18.39 10.23 -17.34
C LYS A 33 19.34 9.87 -18.49
N GLY A 34 18.78 9.73 -19.70
CA GLY A 34 19.51 9.35 -20.90
C GLY A 34 19.50 10.43 -21.98
N TRP A 35 20.64 11.12 -22.12
CA TRP A 35 21.16 11.84 -23.30
C TRP A 35 20.57 13.20 -23.73
N ARG A 36 19.65 13.81 -22.99
CA ARG A 36 19.33 15.24 -23.19
C ARG A 36 19.46 16.05 -21.89
N PRO A 37 20.16 17.20 -21.92
CA PRO A 37 20.19 18.11 -20.79
C PRO A 37 18.86 18.88 -20.77
N CYS A 38 17.81 18.23 -20.31
CA CYS A 38 16.60 18.94 -19.91
C CYS A 38 16.30 18.52 -18.48
N ASP A 39 16.32 19.53 -17.62
CA ASP A 39 16.24 19.50 -16.16
C ASP A 39 14.85 19.07 -15.64
N VAL A 40 14.28 18.03 -16.25
CA VAL A 40 13.03 17.43 -15.80
C VAL A 40 13.42 16.34 -14.81
N GLU A 41 13.23 16.65 -13.53
CA GLU A 41 13.30 15.71 -12.42
C GLU A 41 12.68 14.36 -12.82
N ALA A 42 13.40 13.26 -12.56
CA ALA A 42 12.93 11.93 -12.90
C ALA A 42 11.69 11.64 -12.06
N ARG A 43 10.49 11.84 -12.63
CA ARG A 43 9.24 11.59 -11.93
C ARG A 43 9.05 10.08 -11.77
N PRO A 44 8.72 9.59 -10.56
CA PRO A 44 8.39 8.19 -10.37
C PRO A 44 7.18 7.84 -11.23
N PHE A 45 7.22 6.65 -11.83
CA PHE A 45 6.10 6.07 -12.55
C PHE A 45 5.95 4.60 -12.16
N PHE A 46 4.80 4.01 -12.47
CA PHE A 46 4.59 2.58 -12.33
C PHE A 46 3.76 2.09 -13.52
N VAL A 47 3.85 0.81 -13.83
CA VAL A 47 3.08 0.20 -14.91
C VAL A 47 1.76 -0.30 -14.32
N LEU A 48 0.63 0.26 -14.79
CA LEU A 48 -0.70 -0.12 -14.30
C LEU A 48 -1.00 -1.62 -14.50
N GLY A 49 -0.47 -2.21 -15.58
CA GLY A 49 -0.61 -3.64 -15.84
C GLY A 49 -0.04 -4.52 -14.73
N ASP A 50 1.09 -4.13 -14.14
CA ASP A 50 1.74 -4.89 -13.07
C ASP A 50 0.90 -4.87 -11.78
N MET A 51 0.25 -3.73 -11.49
CA MET A 51 -0.70 -3.59 -10.38
C MET A 51 -1.97 -4.41 -10.61
N TRP A 52 -2.44 -4.48 -11.86
CA TRP A 52 -3.68 -5.18 -12.22
C TRP A 52 -3.63 -6.69 -11.96
N VAL A 53 -2.46 -7.31 -12.08
CA VAL A 53 -2.30 -8.76 -11.83
C VAL A 53 -2.78 -9.14 -10.43
N ASN A 54 -2.43 -8.37 -9.40
CA ASN A 54 -2.87 -8.60 -8.03
C ASN A 54 -4.36 -8.31 -7.84
N PHE A 55 -4.86 -7.24 -8.46
CA PHE A 55 -6.27 -6.85 -8.33
C PHE A 55 -7.22 -7.81 -9.02
N LYS A 56 -6.82 -8.47 -10.10
CA LYS A 56 -7.69 -9.40 -10.83
C LYS A 56 -8.21 -10.52 -9.94
N GLU A 57 -7.35 -11.06 -9.08
CA GLU A 57 -7.74 -12.12 -8.14
C GLU A 57 -8.70 -11.57 -7.08
N TRP A 58 -8.32 -10.47 -6.44
CA TRP A 58 -9.11 -9.85 -5.38
C TRP A 58 -10.46 -9.31 -5.86
N SER A 59 -10.55 -8.82 -7.10
CA SER A 59 -11.81 -8.38 -7.70
C SER A 59 -12.76 -9.54 -8.02
N THR A 60 -12.22 -10.76 -8.13
CA THR A 60 -13.00 -11.96 -8.47
C THR A 60 -13.43 -12.72 -7.22
N TYR A 61 -12.48 -12.93 -6.30
CA TYR A 61 -12.67 -13.79 -5.13
C TYR A 61 -12.78 -13.02 -3.81
N GLY A 62 -12.44 -11.74 -3.81
CA GLY A 62 -12.31 -10.94 -2.60
C GLY A 62 -11.04 -11.23 -1.82
N VAL A 63 -10.82 -10.44 -0.77
CA VAL A 63 -9.74 -10.59 0.20
C VAL A 63 -10.35 -11.00 1.53
N GLY A 64 -9.88 -12.11 2.10
CA GLY A 64 -10.28 -12.56 3.42
C GLY A 64 -9.63 -11.70 4.50
N VAL A 65 -10.45 -11.04 5.33
CA VAL A 65 -9.99 -10.22 6.45
C VAL A 65 -10.38 -10.90 7.76
N PRO A 66 -9.42 -11.24 8.64
CA PRO A 66 -9.70 -11.83 9.94
C PRO A 66 -10.17 -10.74 10.90
N LEU A 67 -11.48 -10.65 11.11
CA LEU A 67 -12.12 -9.72 12.04
C LEU A 67 -12.20 -10.33 13.44
N ILE A 68 -11.94 -9.49 14.44
CA ILE A 68 -12.14 -9.84 15.85
C ILE A 68 -13.54 -9.43 16.26
N LEU A 69 -14.32 -10.39 16.74
CA LEU A 69 -15.67 -10.13 17.27
C LEU A 69 -15.57 -9.78 18.75
N ASN A 70 -14.80 -10.57 19.50
CA ASN A 70 -14.59 -10.48 20.94
C ASN A 70 -13.13 -10.80 21.28
N VAL A 71 -12.72 -10.71 22.56
CA VAL A 71 -11.34 -11.04 23.00
C VAL A 71 -10.90 -12.46 22.61
N TYR A 72 -11.85 -13.39 22.42
CA TYR A 72 -11.57 -14.81 22.16
C TYR A 72 -12.03 -15.31 20.79
N ASP A 73 -12.85 -14.55 20.06
CA ASP A 73 -13.51 -15.01 18.84
C ASP A 73 -13.12 -14.18 17.62
N SER A 74 -12.88 -14.86 16.50
CA SER A 74 -12.60 -14.23 15.20
C SER A 74 -13.36 -14.91 14.06
N VAL A 75 -13.64 -14.13 13.01
CA VAL A 75 -14.27 -14.59 11.78
C VAL A 75 -13.51 -14.06 10.58
N VAL A 76 -13.41 -14.84 9.51
CA VAL A 76 -12.86 -14.35 8.24
C VAL A 76 -14.00 -13.83 7.38
N GLN A 77 -13.96 -12.53 7.05
CA GLN A 77 -14.92 -11.90 6.16
C GLN A 77 -14.25 -11.50 4.85
N TYR A 78 -14.86 -11.86 3.73
CA TYR A 78 -14.34 -11.55 2.40
C TYR A 78 -14.90 -10.22 1.90
N TYR A 79 -14.00 -9.31 1.52
CA TYR A 79 -14.34 -8.01 0.93
C TYR A 79 -13.79 -7.94 -0.49
N ILE A 80 -14.58 -7.44 -1.43
CA ILE A 80 -14.19 -7.30 -2.83
C ILE A 80 -13.78 -5.84 -3.08
N PRO A 81 -12.48 -5.53 -3.22
CA PRO A 81 -12.07 -4.19 -3.62
C PRO A 81 -12.27 -4.01 -5.13
N TYR A 82 -13.16 -3.09 -5.50
CA TYR A 82 -13.38 -2.75 -6.92
C TYR A 82 -12.35 -1.74 -7.41
N LEU A 83 -12.07 -1.72 -8.72
CA LEU A 83 -11.18 -0.73 -9.35
C LEU A 83 -11.55 0.71 -9.02
N SER A 84 -12.85 1.01 -8.97
CA SER A 84 -13.37 2.33 -8.61
C SER A 84 -13.07 2.74 -7.17
N SER A 85 -12.69 1.79 -6.31
CA SER A 85 -12.37 1.99 -4.89
C SER A 85 -10.87 2.15 -4.64
N ILE A 86 -10.05 2.19 -5.70
CA ILE A 86 -8.59 2.33 -5.58
C ILE A 86 -8.22 3.80 -5.56
N GLN A 87 -7.40 4.17 -4.57
CA GLN A 87 -6.74 5.47 -4.54
C GLN A 87 -5.22 5.26 -4.55
N ILE A 88 -4.53 6.02 -5.40
CA ILE A 88 -3.08 5.94 -5.56
C ILE A 88 -2.46 7.12 -4.83
N TYR A 89 -1.53 6.82 -3.93
CA TYR A 89 -0.74 7.81 -3.20
C TYR A 89 0.71 7.72 -3.67
N GLY A 90 1.34 8.87 -3.87
CA GLY A 90 2.77 8.97 -4.16
C GLY A 90 3.44 9.83 -3.09
N ASP A 91 4.66 9.46 -2.70
CA ASP A 91 5.44 10.26 -1.77
C ASP A 91 5.95 11.54 -2.48
N SER A 92 5.54 12.70 -1.97
CA SER A 92 5.92 14.01 -2.53
C SER A 92 7.23 14.53 -1.95
N THR A 93 7.80 13.88 -0.92
CA THR A 93 9.04 14.36 -0.28
C THR A 93 10.27 14.25 -1.20
N GLU A 94 10.26 13.32 -2.17
CA GLU A 94 11.28 13.22 -3.23
C GLU A 94 11.15 14.33 -4.30
N LEU A 95 10.02 15.03 -4.37
CA LEU A 95 9.78 16.14 -5.32
C LEU A 95 10.14 17.51 -4.74
N SER A 96 10.55 17.60 -3.47
CA SER A 96 11.01 18.86 -2.87
C SER A 96 12.53 19.04 -3.05
N ILE A 97 13.02 19.00 -4.29
CA ILE A 97 14.34 19.57 -4.57
C ILE A 97 14.14 21.09 -4.64
N LYS A 98 14.86 21.78 -3.73
CA LYS A 98 14.80 23.23 -3.46
C LYS A 98 14.59 24.10 -4.71
N PRO A 99 13.87 25.23 -4.59
CA PRO A 99 13.88 26.24 -5.64
C PRO A 99 15.34 26.70 -5.82
N ARG A 100 15.87 26.53 -7.04
CA ARG A 100 17.12 27.19 -7.40
C ARG A 100 16.82 28.69 -7.43
N TYR A 101 17.55 29.43 -6.62
CA TYR A 101 17.61 30.89 -6.62
C TYR A 101 17.77 31.46 -8.02
#